data_AF-A4YGV5-F1
#
_entry.id   AF-A4YGV5-F1
#
_cell.length_a   1.000
_cell.length_b   1.000
_cell.length_c   1.000
_cell.angle_alpha   90.00
_cell.angle_beta   90.00
_cell.angle_gamma   90.00
#
_symmetry.space_group_name_H-M   'P 1'
#
loop_
_entity.id
_entity.type
_entity.pdbx_description
1 polymer ?
#
loop_
_entity_poly.entity_id
_entity_poly.type
_entity_poly.pdbx_seq_one_letter_code
_entity_poly.pdbx_strand_id
1 'polypeptide(L)'
;MSIFRKREEKNILHIDHLNPVMKKAIKTLVDSGIPEVARLYGFRYLFPRIGEPIFVPYGRLDDEFKDTHEAFERILEEVNAIKDEGMKTYKAWYPTAEEIDHFRFTFYSMTKEGGMRVGIAANPLASLEQDAFRIGEVVEEISGKRVLLLTPALAGQSVNTNSALAKASSVQILDFVSSRESEIVDAFIWLNKNFHEKYDKDKEYDADLGRTYMTRLFSVIKSMINSKVTNSPSADVVILPLFVYPKSKIVGNISIMEAWNSNEAFSQLLRQAQYHEIEVGPILYNAETINALVERYTFNAEKLIILTDQKTPSLERLDYLTWVKRFKVEKETDFVKILRPAV
;
A
#
# COMPACT_ATOMS: atom_id res chain seq x y z
N MET A 1 2.44 -34.95 -19.00
CA MET A 1 3.88 -34.73 -19.24
C MET A 1 4.02 -33.66 -20.32
N SER A 2 4.46 -32.46 -19.94
CA SER A 2 4.67 -31.35 -20.89
C SER A 2 6.06 -31.46 -21.50
N ILE A 3 6.12 -32.11 -22.66
CA ILE A 3 7.25 -32.08 -23.58
C ILE A 3 6.86 -31.00 -24.58
N PHE A 4 7.50 -29.83 -24.54
CA PHE A 4 7.65 -28.81 -25.60
C PHE A 4 7.76 -27.38 -25.02
N ARG A 5 8.97 -27.02 -24.58
CA ARG A 5 9.75 -25.82 -24.96
C ARG A 5 10.80 -25.49 -23.89
N LYS A 6 11.97 -26.12 -24.00
CA LYS A 6 13.22 -25.38 -23.74
C LYS A 6 13.61 -24.75 -25.08
N ARG A 7 12.91 -23.69 -25.50
CA ARG A 7 13.54 -22.73 -26.40
C ARG A 7 14.73 -22.18 -25.62
N GLU A 8 15.91 -22.12 -26.22
CA GLU A 8 17.03 -21.39 -25.62
C GLU A 8 16.51 -20.00 -25.24
N GLU A 9 16.60 -19.67 -23.96
CA GLU A 9 16.08 -18.40 -23.42
C GLU A 9 16.80 -17.28 -24.17
N LYS A 10 16.07 -16.50 -24.98
CA LYS A 10 16.66 -15.40 -25.75
C LYS A 10 17.33 -14.44 -24.78
N ASN A 11 18.58 -14.09 -25.03
CA ASN A 11 19.27 -13.12 -24.19
C ASN A 11 18.82 -11.69 -24.56
N ILE A 12 17.79 -11.21 -23.88
CA ILE A 12 17.25 -9.85 -24.05
C ILE A 12 17.77 -8.95 -22.94
N LEU A 13 18.55 -7.93 -23.33
CA LEU A 13 19.22 -7.02 -22.40
C LEU A 13 18.48 -5.71 -22.15
N HIS A 14 17.40 -5.44 -22.90
CA HIS A 14 16.62 -4.21 -22.77
C HIS A 14 15.15 -4.45 -23.10
N ILE A 15 14.25 -3.78 -22.38
CA ILE A 15 12.81 -3.91 -22.56
C ILE A 15 12.33 -3.52 -23.97
N ASP A 16 13.05 -2.63 -24.66
CA ASP A 16 12.73 -2.19 -26.03
C ASP A 16 12.85 -3.32 -27.07
N HIS A 17 13.49 -4.43 -26.73
CA HIS A 17 13.60 -5.60 -27.61
C HIS A 17 12.50 -6.64 -27.37
N LEU A 18 11.62 -6.44 -26.40
CA LEU A 18 10.45 -7.28 -26.21
C LEU A 18 9.36 -6.94 -27.23
N ASN A 19 8.43 -7.87 -27.41
CA ASN A 19 7.15 -7.59 -28.05
C ASN A 19 6.55 -6.27 -27.49
N PRO A 20 6.10 -5.32 -28.34
CA PRO A 20 5.54 -4.04 -27.90
C PRO A 20 4.39 -4.16 -26.89
N VAL A 21 3.58 -5.21 -27.02
CA VAL A 21 2.47 -5.48 -26.10
C VAL A 21 2.98 -5.86 -24.71
N MET A 22 4.00 -6.72 -24.63
CA MET A 22 4.66 -7.08 -23.36
C MET A 22 5.37 -5.88 -22.74
N LYS A 23 6.09 -5.10 -23.55
CA LYS A 23 6.74 -3.86 -23.10
C LYS A 23 5.72 -2.89 -22.47
N LYS A 24 4.60 -2.63 -23.17
CA LYS A 24 3.52 -1.77 -22.67
C LYS A 24 2.91 -2.32 -21.38
N ALA A 25 2.71 -3.65 -21.29
CA ALA A 25 2.20 -4.29 -20.07
C ALA A 25 3.16 -4.09 -18.89
N ILE A 26 4.46 -4.38 -19.04
CA ILE A 26 5.45 -4.23 -17.98
C ILE A 26 5.52 -2.78 -17.48
N LYS A 27 5.64 -1.79 -18.38
CA LYS A 27 5.63 -0.36 -18.00
C LYS A 27 4.37 0.00 -17.20
N THR A 28 3.20 -0.40 -17.71
CA THR A 28 1.91 -0.16 -17.03
C THR A 28 1.86 -0.74 -15.61
N LEU A 29 2.37 -1.95 -15.41
CA LEU A 29 2.38 -2.61 -14.11
C LEU A 29 3.37 -1.95 -13.14
N VAL A 30 4.58 -1.63 -13.60
CA VAL A 30 5.65 -1.04 -12.77
C VAL A 30 5.25 0.36 -12.27
N ASP A 31 4.60 1.16 -13.11
CA ASP A 31 4.23 2.54 -12.78
C ASP A 31 2.90 2.66 -11.99
N SER A 32 2.26 1.54 -11.66
CA SER A 32 1.00 1.54 -10.92
C SER A 32 1.14 2.05 -9.47
N GLY A 33 0.11 2.75 -8.96
CA GLY A 33 0.06 3.31 -7.60
C GLY A 33 -0.10 2.29 -6.45
N ILE A 34 0.13 1.01 -6.71
CA ILE A 34 -0.11 -0.08 -5.75
C ILE A 34 0.65 0.03 -4.41
N PRO A 35 1.90 0.57 -4.33
CA PRO A 35 2.61 0.61 -3.05
C PRO A 35 1.95 1.59 -2.06
N GLU A 36 1.40 2.69 -2.56
CA GLU A 36 0.71 3.65 -1.71
C GLU A 36 -0.60 3.07 -1.19
N VAL A 37 -1.41 2.45 -2.06
CA VAL A 37 -2.66 1.80 -1.65
C VAL A 37 -2.39 0.73 -0.58
N ALA A 38 -1.36 -0.10 -0.76
CA ALA A 38 -0.95 -1.08 0.27
C ALA A 38 -0.61 -0.40 1.61
N ARG A 39 0.13 0.72 1.58
CA ARG A 39 0.51 1.49 2.77
C ARG A 39 -0.71 2.02 3.52
N LEU A 40 -1.75 2.52 2.82
CA LEU A 40 -2.98 3.01 3.45
C LEU A 40 -3.74 1.93 4.22
N TYR A 41 -3.52 0.66 3.89
CA TYR A 41 -4.09 -0.47 4.63
C TYR A 41 -3.10 -1.11 5.61
N GLY A 42 -1.92 -0.54 5.81
CA GLY A 42 -0.89 -1.10 6.69
C GLY A 42 -0.18 -2.36 6.15
N PHE A 43 -0.32 -2.66 4.85
CA PHE A 43 0.46 -3.68 4.15
C PHE A 43 1.70 -3.06 3.51
N ARG A 44 2.68 -3.90 3.17
CA ARG A 44 3.92 -3.48 2.48
C ARG A 44 4.37 -4.55 1.50
N TYR A 45 5.06 -4.13 0.45
CA TYR A 45 5.79 -5.06 -0.41
C TYR A 45 7.16 -5.36 0.21
N LEU A 46 7.52 -6.63 0.27
CA LEU A 46 8.82 -7.05 0.82
C LEU A 46 9.94 -6.68 -0.15
N PHE A 47 10.97 -6.00 0.38
CA PHE A 47 12.16 -5.68 -0.39
C PHE A 47 13.13 -6.85 -0.35
N PRO A 48 13.82 -7.16 -1.47
CA PRO A 48 14.88 -8.14 -1.45
C PRO A 48 16.04 -7.67 -0.56
N ARG A 49 16.66 -8.60 0.18
CA ARG A 49 17.89 -8.31 0.94
C ARG A 49 19.16 -8.63 0.15
N ILE A 50 19.18 -9.76 -0.55
CA ILE A 50 20.32 -10.22 -1.35
C ILE A 50 19.79 -10.89 -2.63
N GLY A 51 20.09 -10.29 -3.78
CA GLY A 51 19.51 -10.73 -5.05
C GLY A 51 17.99 -10.61 -5.08
N GLU A 52 17.37 -10.88 -6.23
CA GLU A 52 15.90 -10.93 -6.32
C GLU A 52 15.43 -12.39 -6.29
N PRO A 53 14.68 -12.82 -5.25
CA PRO A 53 14.18 -14.19 -5.15
C PRO A 53 13.15 -14.55 -6.21
N ILE A 54 12.35 -13.58 -6.68
CA ILE A 54 11.34 -13.80 -7.71
C ILE A 54 11.68 -12.91 -8.91
N PHE A 55 12.56 -13.44 -9.76
CA PHE A 55 13.07 -12.76 -10.94
C PHE A 55 12.68 -13.48 -12.23
N VAL A 56 12.01 -12.76 -13.14
CA VAL A 56 11.65 -13.26 -14.47
C VAL A 56 12.46 -12.51 -15.54
N PRO A 57 13.41 -13.19 -16.21
CA PRO A 57 14.19 -12.58 -17.27
C PRO A 57 13.35 -12.31 -18.53
N TYR A 58 13.64 -11.23 -19.24
CA TYR A 58 12.89 -10.83 -20.44
C TYR A 58 12.85 -11.91 -21.52
N GLY A 59 13.88 -12.72 -21.65
CA GLY A 59 13.91 -13.85 -22.60
C GLY A 59 12.75 -14.84 -22.46
N ARG A 60 12.09 -14.90 -21.29
CA ARG A 60 10.91 -15.75 -21.04
C ARG A 60 9.57 -15.07 -21.31
N LEU A 61 9.61 -13.76 -21.55
CA LEU A 61 8.45 -12.90 -21.81
C LEU A 61 8.35 -12.49 -23.29
N ASP A 62 9.25 -12.99 -24.15
CA ASP A 62 9.33 -12.64 -25.57
C ASP A 62 8.47 -13.55 -26.48
N ASP A 63 7.20 -13.68 -26.12
CA ASP A 63 6.18 -14.35 -26.93
C ASP A 63 5.37 -13.32 -27.76
N GLU A 64 4.45 -13.82 -28.60
CA GLU A 64 3.45 -12.98 -29.29
C GLU A 64 2.18 -12.90 -28.46
N PHE A 65 1.62 -11.69 -28.29
CA PHE A 65 0.45 -11.41 -27.46
C PHE A 65 -0.59 -10.63 -28.26
N LYS A 66 -1.87 -10.94 -28.06
CA LYS A 66 -3.00 -10.22 -28.66
C LYS A 66 -3.21 -8.86 -28.02
N ASP A 67 -3.07 -8.80 -26.70
CA ASP A 67 -3.29 -7.61 -25.89
C ASP A 67 -2.45 -7.64 -24.60
N THR A 68 -2.48 -6.52 -23.88
CA THR A 68 -1.70 -6.30 -22.66
C THR A 68 -2.17 -7.16 -21.50
N HIS A 69 -3.42 -7.63 -21.49
CA HIS A 69 -3.93 -8.58 -20.49
C HIS A 69 -3.37 -9.98 -20.71
N GLU A 70 -3.30 -10.47 -21.95
CA GLU A 70 -2.64 -11.74 -22.26
C GLU A 70 -1.15 -11.71 -21.88
N ALA A 71 -0.47 -10.59 -22.14
CA ALA A 71 0.91 -10.38 -21.69
C ALA A 71 1.03 -10.36 -20.16
N PHE A 72 0.06 -9.77 -19.45
CA PHE A 72 0.02 -9.78 -17.99
C PHE A 72 -0.18 -11.19 -17.42
N GLU A 73 -1.08 -11.99 -17.99
CA GLU A 73 -1.26 -13.39 -17.59
C GLU A 73 0.04 -14.19 -17.78
N ARG A 74 0.77 -13.98 -18.88
CA ARG A 74 2.08 -14.60 -19.09
C ARG A 74 3.10 -14.22 -18.01
N ILE A 75 3.13 -12.95 -17.57
CA ILE A 75 3.97 -12.51 -16.46
C ILE A 75 3.60 -13.28 -15.17
N LEU A 76 2.30 -13.40 -14.87
CA LEU A 76 1.82 -14.11 -13.69
C LEU A 76 2.16 -15.60 -13.74
N GLU A 77 2.06 -16.24 -14.90
CA GLU A 77 2.48 -17.63 -15.08
C GLU A 77 3.97 -17.84 -14.73
N GLU A 78 4.85 -16.99 -15.26
CA GLU A 78 6.29 -17.07 -14.98
C GLU A 78 6.60 -16.81 -13.50
N VAL A 79 5.93 -15.85 -12.87
CA VAL A 79 6.03 -15.62 -11.42
C VAL A 79 5.56 -16.84 -10.65
N ASN A 80 4.39 -17.39 -11.00
CA ASN A 80 3.82 -18.55 -10.32
C ASN A 80 4.73 -19.78 -10.42
N ALA A 81 5.50 -19.93 -11.49
CA ALA A 81 6.45 -21.03 -11.66
C ALA A 81 7.63 -20.97 -10.67
N ILE A 82 7.97 -19.79 -10.14
CA ILE A 82 9.13 -19.58 -9.24
C ILE A 82 8.74 -19.06 -7.85
N LYS A 83 7.49 -18.64 -7.64
CA LYS A 83 7.07 -17.94 -6.42
C LYS A 83 7.28 -18.76 -5.15
N ASP A 84 7.07 -20.08 -5.20
CA ASP A 84 7.17 -20.91 -3.99
C ASP A 84 8.60 -20.97 -3.44
N GLU A 85 9.61 -20.95 -4.32
CA GLU A 85 11.02 -20.88 -3.92
C GLU A 85 11.39 -19.47 -3.45
N GLY A 86 10.95 -18.44 -4.18
CA GLY A 86 11.20 -17.05 -3.79
C GLY A 86 10.56 -16.68 -2.46
N MET A 87 9.30 -17.11 -2.22
CA MET A 87 8.59 -16.93 -0.95
C MET A 87 9.30 -17.61 0.21
N LYS A 88 9.89 -18.81 0.03
CA LYS A 88 10.72 -19.42 1.10
C LYS A 88 11.90 -18.54 1.49
N THR A 89 12.51 -17.85 0.53
CA THR A 89 13.60 -16.91 0.79
C THR A 89 13.10 -15.67 1.52
N TYR A 90 11.95 -15.11 1.13
CA TYR A 90 11.33 -14.01 1.84
C TYR A 90 10.95 -14.39 3.28
N LYS A 91 10.36 -15.57 3.53
CA LYS A 91 10.11 -16.10 4.88
C LYS A 91 11.36 -16.15 5.75
N ALA A 92 12.49 -16.56 5.17
CA ALA A 92 13.75 -16.60 5.91
C ALA A 92 14.25 -15.19 6.29
N TRP A 93 14.03 -14.19 5.42
CA TRP A 93 14.38 -12.80 5.70
C TRP A 93 13.41 -12.11 6.65
N TYR A 94 12.12 -12.44 6.55
CA TYR A 94 11.02 -11.81 7.27
C TYR A 94 10.20 -12.88 8.01
N PRO A 95 10.74 -13.48 9.08
CA PRO A 95 10.14 -14.66 9.72
C PRO A 95 8.77 -14.40 10.36
N THR A 96 8.42 -13.14 10.64
CA THR A 96 7.13 -12.75 11.22
C THR A 96 6.20 -12.09 10.20
N ALA A 97 6.59 -12.07 8.92
CA ALA A 97 5.72 -11.60 7.86
C ALA A 97 4.67 -12.66 7.51
N GLU A 98 3.45 -12.19 7.25
CA GLU A 98 2.44 -12.98 6.56
C GLU A 98 2.39 -12.51 5.11
N GLU A 99 2.99 -13.30 4.23
CA GLU A 99 3.03 -12.99 2.79
C GLU A 99 1.68 -13.29 2.13
N ILE A 100 1.36 -12.48 1.14
CA ILE A 100 0.09 -12.47 0.43
C ILE A 100 0.39 -12.62 -1.06
N ASP A 101 -0.41 -13.41 -1.76
CA ASP A 101 -0.26 -13.70 -3.20
C ASP A 101 -0.71 -12.53 -4.08
N HIS A 102 0.00 -11.43 -3.95
CA HIS A 102 -0.07 -10.23 -4.78
C HIS A 102 1.33 -9.65 -4.88
N PHE A 103 1.78 -9.32 -6.08
CA PHE A 103 3.16 -8.89 -6.30
C PHE A 103 3.19 -7.47 -6.82
N ARG A 104 4.19 -6.69 -6.41
CA ARG A 104 4.62 -5.46 -7.06
C ARG A 104 5.71 -5.80 -8.06
N PHE A 105 5.55 -5.35 -9.30
CA PHE A 105 6.57 -5.50 -10.32
C PHE A 105 7.57 -4.34 -10.32
N THR A 106 8.85 -4.63 -10.50
CA THR A 106 9.89 -3.62 -10.68
C THR A 106 10.89 -4.07 -11.75
N PHE A 107 11.58 -3.11 -12.37
CA PHE A 107 12.71 -3.42 -13.25
C PHE A 107 13.89 -3.95 -12.44
N TYR A 108 14.51 -5.03 -12.91
CA TYR A 108 15.65 -5.62 -12.23
C TYR A 108 16.70 -6.15 -13.21
N SER A 109 17.96 -6.08 -12.80
CA SER A 109 19.07 -6.70 -13.50
C SER A 109 20.01 -7.36 -12.52
N MET A 110 20.66 -8.44 -12.97
CA MET A 110 21.67 -9.14 -12.19
C MET A 110 22.82 -9.63 -13.08
N THR A 111 24.00 -9.71 -12.49
CA THR A 111 25.17 -10.34 -13.12
C THR A 111 25.32 -11.76 -12.57
N LYS A 112 25.38 -12.75 -13.45
CA LYS A 112 25.79 -14.13 -13.12
C LYS A 112 26.99 -14.52 -13.98
N GLU A 113 27.72 -15.56 -13.59
CA GLU A 113 28.78 -16.15 -14.43
C GLU A 113 28.17 -16.51 -15.80
N GLY A 114 28.53 -15.74 -16.83
CA GLY A 114 27.90 -15.79 -18.16
C GLY A 114 27.26 -14.49 -18.66
N GLY A 115 27.20 -13.44 -17.85
CA GLY A 115 26.82 -12.08 -18.27
C GLY A 115 25.68 -11.44 -17.47
N MET A 116 25.25 -10.26 -17.92
CA MET A 116 24.11 -9.55 -17.36
C MET A 116 22.80 -10.18 -17.85
N ARG A 117 21.85 -10.34 -16.93
CA ARG A 117 20.45 -10.67 -17.23
C ARG A 117 19.56 -9.54 -16.78
N VAL A 118 18.57 -9.20 -17.59
CA VAL A 118 17.61 -8.12 -17.33
C VAL A 118 16.19 -8.69 -17.41
N GLY A 119 15.30 -8.17 -16.58
CA GLY A 119 13.95 -8.68 -16.44
C GLY A 119 13.10 -7.87 -15.47
N ILE A 120 12.07 -8.51 -14.96
CA ILE A 120 11.22 -7.99 -13.89
C ILE A 120 11.47 -8.75 -12.59
N ALA A 121 11.44 -8.02 -11.49
CA ALA A 121 11.33 -8.54 -10.14
C ALA A 121 9.86 -8.51 -9.69
N ALA A 122 9.46 -9.45 -8.85
CA ALA A 122 8.11 -9.53 -8.29
C ALA A 122 8.17 -9.61 -6.76
N ASN A 123 7.94 -8.47 -6.12
CA ASN A 123 8.02 -8.30 -4.67
C ASN A 123 6.66 -8.66 -4.04
N PRO A 124 6.58 -9.62 -3.10
CA PRO A 124 5.31 -10.03 -2.52
C PRO A 124 4.75 -8.97 -1.57
N LEU A 125 3.44 -8.80 -1.59
CA LEU A 125 2.71 -8.07 -0.56
C LEU A 125 2.79 -8.86 0.74
N ALA A 126 2.90 -8.16 1.87
CA ALA A 126 2.93 -8.79 3.17
C ALA A 126 2.29 -7.89 4.23
N SER A 127 1.77 -8.55 5.26
CA SER A 127 1.62 -7.93 6.57
C SER A 127 2.85 -8.22 7.41
N LEU A 128 3.39 -7.21 8.08
CA LEU A 128 4.56 -7.34 8.95
C LEU A 128 4.14 -7.26 10.42
N GLU A 129 4.93 -7.78 11.35
CA GLU A 129 4.73 -7.49 12.79
C GLU A 129 5.11 -6.03 13.11
N GLN A 130 6.14 -5.51 12.44
CA GLN A 130 6.59 -4.13 12.59
C GLN A 130 5.84 -3.22 11.61
N ASP A 131 5.19 -2.20 12.14
CA ASP A 131 4.43 -1.23 11.37
C ASP A 131 5.05 0.18 11.45
N ALA A 132 4.45 1.14 10.73
CA ALA A 132 4.92 2.52 10.77
C ALA A 132 4.53 3.21 12.08
N PHE A 133 3.42 2.80 12.68
CA PHE A 133 2.75 3.44 13.82
C PHE A 133 3.15 2.84 15.17
N ARG A 134 4.13 1.93 15.22
CA ARG A 134 4.69 1.38 16.46
C ARG A 134 3.63 0.75 17.38
N ILE A 135 2.69 -0.02 16.84
CA ILE A 135 1.60 -0.66 17.61
C ILE A 135 2.12 -1.55 18.75
N GLY A 136 3.36 -2.05 18.64
CA GLY A 136 4.04 -2.80 19.69
C GLY A 136 4.23 -2.03 21.02
N GLU A 137 4.25 -0.69 21.00
CA GLU A 137 4.42 0.15 22.20
C GLU A 137 3.17 0.18 23.11
N VAL A 138 2.03 -0.31 22.62
CA VAL A 138 0.73 -0.26 23.33
C VAL A 138 0.12 -1.63 23.59
N VAL A 139 0.92 -2.70 23.47
CA VAL A 139 0.46 -4.09 23.69
C VAL A 139 -0.31 -4.28 25.00
N GLU A 140 0.17 -3.70 26.10
CA GLU A 140 -0.45 -3.83 27.42
C GLU A 140 -1.85 -3.21 27.49
N GLU A 141 -2.09 -2.16 26.70
CA GLU A 141 -3.36 -1.42 26.68
C GLU A 141 -4.43 -2.13 25.85
N ILE A 142 -4.02 -2.98 24.90
CA ILE A 142 -4.92 -3.64 23.94
C ILE A 142 -5.15 -5.12 24.26
N SER A 143 -4.29 -5.73 25.08
CA SER A 143 -4.35 -7.16 25.37
C SER A 143 -5.67 -7.55 26.05
N GLY A 144 -6.39 -8.52 25.47
CA GLY A 144 -7.69 -8.98 25.96
C GLY A 144 -8.86 -8.00 25.75
N LYS A 145 -8.64 -6.84 25.14
CA LYS A 145 -9.65 -5.80 24.91
C LYS A 145 -10.29 -5.91 23.53
N ARG A 146 -11.52 -5.44 23.40
CA ARG A 146 -12.16 -5.22 22.10
C ARG A 146 -11.61 -3.92 21.52
N VAL A 147 -10.94 -4.01 20.39
CA VAL A 147 -10.24 -2.89 19.75
C VAL A 147 -11.01 -2.43 18.51
N LEU A 148 -11.24 -1.13 18.40
CA LEU A 148 -11.69 -0.49 17.16
C LEU A 148 -10.55 0.29 16.52
N LEU A 149 -10.23 -0.02 15.27
CA LEU A 149 -9.36 0.79 14.43
C LEU A 149 -10.22 1.82 13.67
N LEU A 150 -9.99 3.12 13.92
CA LEU A 150 -10.75 4.18 13.25
C LEU A 150 -10.41 4.34 11.77
N THR A 151 -9.27 3.78 11.33
CA THR A 151 -8.82 3.85 9.94
C THR A 151 -8.27 2.48 9.51
N PRO A 152 -8.21 2.18 8.20
CA PRO A 152 -7.67 0.91 7.73
C PRO A 152 -6.13 0.85 7.78
N ALA A 153 -5.44 1.89 8.27
CA ALA A 153 -3.97 1.97 8.23
C ALA A 153 -3.22 0.92 9.07
N LEU A 154 -3.93 0.17 9.92
CA LEU A 154 -3.43 -1.01 10.64
C LEU A 154 -4.14 -2.30 10.25
N ALA A 155 -4.87 -2.33 9.12
CA ALA A 155 -5.60 -3.51 8.69
C ALA A 155 -4.66 -4.70 8.43
N GLY A 156 -3.49 -4.45 7.83
CA GLY A 156 -2.41 -5.43 7.72
C GLY A 156 -2.02 -6.00 9.08
N GLN A 157 -1.78 -5.17 10.10
CA GLN A 157 -1.48 -5.65 11.46
C GLN A 157 -2.59 -6.52 12.02
N SER A 158 -3.86 -6.17 11.76
CA SER A 158 -5.01 -6.90 12.31
C SER A 158 -5.14 -8.33 11.81
N VAL A 159 -4.55 -8.66 10.66
CA VAL A 159 -4.56 -10.01 10.08
C VAL A 159 -3.30 -10.78 10.42
N ASN A 160 -2.21 -10.12 10.80
CA ASN A 160 -0.96 -10.77 11.18
C ASN A 160 -1.00 -11.33 12.61
N THR A 161 -0.83 -12.64 12.70
CA THR A 161 -0.86 -13.44 13.94
C THR A 161 0.30 -13.15 14.90
N ASN A 162 1.40 -12.58 14.42
CA ASN A 162 2.53 -12.14 15.24
C ASN A 162 2.39 -10.68 15.71
N SER A 163 1.39 -9.93 15.22
CA SER A 163 1.25 -8.51 15.58
C SER A 163 0.78 -8.30 17.02
N ALA A 164 0.96 -7.09 17.52
CA ALA A 164 0.38 -6.67 18.80
C ALA A 164 -1.15 -6.82 18.84
N LEU A 165 -1.84 -6.61 17.70
CA LEU A 165 -3.29 -6.72 17.59
C LEU A 165 -3.79 -8.16 17.72
N ALA A 166 -2.94 -9.16 17.51
CA ALA A 166 -3.29 -10.57 17.74
C ALA A 166 -3.57 -10.87 19.23
N LYS A 167 -3.13 -9.99 20.15
CA LYS A 167 -3.38 -10.12 21.59
C LYS A 167 -4.71 -9.50 22.04
N ALA A 168 -5.40 -8.77 21.18
CA ALA A 168 -6.74 -8.23 21.46
C ALA A 168 -7.79 -9.36 21.48
N SER A 169 -8.90 -9.19 22.20
CA SER A 169 -9.99 -10.18 22.19
C SER A 169 -10.78 -10.16 20.88
N SER A 170 -10.91 -8.98 20.28
CA SER A 170 -11.45 -8.80 18.92
C SER A 170 -10.92 -7.50 18.32
N VAL A 171 -10.75 -7.45 17.00
CA VAL A 171 -10.39 -6.24 16.27
C VAL A 171 -11.45 -5.93 15.22
N GLN A 172 -11.97 -4.71 15.27
CA GLN A 172 -12.91 -4.16 14.29
C GLN A 172 -12.25 -2.99 13.54
N ILE A 173 -12.60 -2.81 12.26
CA ILE A 173 -12.00 -1.79 11.38
C ILE A 173 -13.09 -0.94 10.75
N LEU A 174 -12.89 0.38 10.77
CA LEU A 174 -13.60 1.31 9.89
C LEU A 174 -12.78 1.50 8.62
N ASP A 175 -13.34 1.05 7.50
CA ASP A 175 -12.71 1.13 6.18
C ASP A 175 -13.38 2.18 5.31
N PHE A 176 -13.00 3.43 5.52
CA PHE A 176 -13.46 4.55 4.68
C PHE A 176 -12.74 4.62 3.33
N VAL A 177 -11.63 3.90 3.14
CA VAL A 177 -10.86 3.94 1.89
C VAL A 177 -11.59 3.16 0.80
N SER A 178 -12.21 2.02 1.15
CA SER A 178 -13.00 1.21 0.21
C SER A 178 -14.12 1.97 -0.51
N SER A 179 -14.74 2.95 0.14
CA SER A 179 -15.81 3.75 -0.48
C SER A 179 -15.31 4.69 -1.58
N ARG A 180 -13.99 4.93 -1.63
CA ARG A 180 -13.32 5.76 -2.64
C ARG A 180 -12.47 4.93 -3.62
N GLU A 181 -12.62 3.60 -3.65
CA GLU A 181 -11.82 2.70 -4.49
C GLU A 181 -11.78 3.16 -5.96
N SER A 182 -12.94 3.36 -6.60
CA SER A 182 -12.99 3.76 -8.01
C SER A 182 -12.27 5.09 -8.27
N GLU A 183 -12.43 6.05 -7.36
CA GLU A 183 -11.79 7.37 -7.47
C GLU A 183 -10.27 7.27 -7.33
N ILE A 184 -9.78 6.44 -6.40
CA ILE A 184 -8.35 6.20 -6.20
C ILE A 184 -7.76 5.57 -7.47
N VAL A 185 -8.42 4.53 -8.00
CA VAL A 185 -7.99 3.87 -9.23
C VAL A 185 -7.96 4.87 -10.39
N ASP A 186 -9.07 5.59 -10.63
CA ASP A 186 -9.16 6.58 -11.70
C ASP A 186 -8.09 7.66 -11.61
N ALA A 187 -7.81 8.15 -10.40
CA ALA A 187 -6.79 9.16 -10.17
C ALA A 187 -5.39 8.65 -10.57
N PHE A 188 -5.00 7.44 -10.16
CA PHE A 188 -3.71 6.87 -10.56
C PHE A 188 -3.64 6.53 -12.06
N ILE A 189 -4.72 6.05 -12.66
CA ILE A 189 -4.80 5.86 -14.13
C ILE A 189 -4.56 7.20 -14.84
N TRP A 190 -5.21 8.27 -14.39
CA TRP A 190 -5.01 9.61 -14.92
C TRP A 190 -3.58 10.10 -14.74
N LEU A 191 -3.01 9.93 -13.54
CA LEU A 191 -1.67 10.37 -13.18
C LEU A 191 -0.62 9.74 -14.10
N ASN A 192 -0.70 8.42 -14.26
CA ASN A 192 0.23 7.64 -15.08
C ASN A 192 0.04 7.95 -16.56
N LYS A 193 -1.19 7.99 -17.06
CA LYS A 193 -1.46 8.37 -18.45
C LYS A 193 -0.87 9.76 -18.77
N ASN A 194 -1.08 10.74 -17.90
CA ASN A 194 -0.56 12.09 -18.05
C ASN A 194 0.97 12.13 -18.04
N PHE A 195 1.61 11.35 -17.16
CA PHE A 195 3.07 11.18 -17.16
C PHE A 195 3.57 10.62 -18.51
N HIS A 196 3.03 9.49 -18.96
CA HIS A 196 3.49 8.84 -20.19
C HIS A 196 3.22 9.70 -21.44
N GLU A 197 2.09 10.39 -21.52
CA GLU A 197 1.77 11.25 -22.67
C GLU A 197 2.73 12.43 -22.82
N LYS A 198 3.23 12.97 -21.70
CA LYS A 198 4.09 14.16 -21.67
C LYS A 198 5.59 13.85 -21.67
N TYR A 199 6.00 12.78 -20.99
CA TYR A 199 7.41 12.55 -20.65
C TYR A 199 7.97 11.20 -21.09
N ASP A 200 7.13 10.19 -21.32
CA ASP A 200 7.61 8.91 -21.87
C ASP A 200 7.76 9.02 -23.38
N LYS A 201 8.95 8.69 -23.88
CA LYS A 201 9.27 8.73 -25.31
C LYS A 201 8.32 7.87 -26.14
N ASP A 202 7.95 6.73 -25.58
CA ASP A 202 7.13 5.73 -26.29
C ASP A 202 5.63 5.92 -26.02
N LYS A 203 5.27 6.77 -25.05
CA LYS A 203 3.89 7.01 -24.61
C LYS A 203 3.12 5.72 -24.29
N GLU A 204 3.84 4.76 -23.70
CA GLU A 204 3.35 3.41 -23.49
C GLU A 204 2.66 3.31 -22.13
N TYR A 205 1.33 3.43 -22.13
CA TYR A 205 0.51 3.16 -20.95
C TYR A 205 -0.82 2.53 -21.34
N ASP A 206 -1.23 1.49 -20.63
CA ASP A 206 -2.52 0.82 -20.84
C ASP A 206 -3.45 1.06 -19.65
N ALA A 207 -4.43 1.93 -19.83
CA ALA A 207 -5.35 2.32 -18.77
C ALA A 207 -6.22 1.15 -18.26
N ASP A 208 -6.63 0.24 -19.14
CA ASP A 208 -7.51 -0.87 -18.79
C ASP A 208 -6.75 -1.96 -18.03
N LEU A 209 -5.51 -2.26 -18.45
CA LEU A 209 -4.64 -3.13 -17.69
C LEU A 209 -4.27 -2.51 -16.33
N GLY A 210 -3.92 -1.22 -16.30
CA GLY A 210 -3.61 -0.50 -15.06
C GLY A 210 -4.76 -0.59 -14.05
N ARG A 211 -6.00 -0.38 -14.53
CA ARG A 211 -7.22 -0.52 -13.72
C ARG A 211 -7.37 -1.94 -13.19
N THR A 212 -7.22 -2.94 -14.07
CA THR A 212 -7.31 -4.36 -13.71
C THR A 212 -6.34 -4.71 -12.58
N TYR A 213 -5.08 -4.27 -12.70
CA TYR A 213 -4.05 -4.56 -11.72
C TYR A 213 -4.30 -3.86 -10.37
N MET A 214 -4.73 -2.60 -10.38
CA MET A 214 -5.07 -1.90 -9.14
C MET A 214 -6.32 -2.47 -8.44
N THR A 215 -7.38 -2.78 -9.19
CA THR A 215 -8.59 -3.41 -8.63
C THR A 215 -8.28 -4.79 -8.05
N ARG A 216 -7.33 -5.53 -8.63
CA ARG A 216 -6.86 -6.80 -8.06
C ARG A 216 -6.26 -6.60 -6.65
N LEU A 217 -5.47 -5.54 -6.43
CA LEU A 217 -4.94 -5.24 -5.09
C LEU A 217 -6.07 -4.98 -4.07
N PHE A 218 -7.04 -4.14 -4.41
CA PHE A 218 -8.19 -3.88 -3.53
C PHE A 218 -8.97 -5.16 -3.23
N SER A 219 -9.19 -6.01 -4.24
CA SER A 219 -9.87 -7.30 -4.06
C SER A 219 -9.12 -8.21 -3.08
N VAL A 220 -7.78 -8.26 -3.17
CA VAL A 220 -6.93 -9.01 -2.24
C VAL A 220 -6.99 -8.43 -0.83
N ILE A 221 -6.88 -7.11 -0.68
CA ILE A 221 -6.97 -6.46 0.64
C ILE A 221 -8.34 -6.74 1.28
N LYS A 222 -9.41 -6.56 0.51
CA LYS A 222 -10.79 -6.78 0.98
C LYS A 222 -11.01 -8.22 1.42
N SER A 223 -10.53 -9.21 0.66
CA SER A 223 -10.68 -10.62 1.05
C SER A 223 -9.99 -10.93 2.38
N MET A 224 -8.87 -10.27 2.68
CA MET A 224 -8.14 -10.44 3.94
C MET A 224 -8.85 -9.80 5.14
N ILE A 225 -9.45 -8.61 4.96
CA ILE A 225 -9.92 -7.79 6.09
C ILE A 225 -11.44 -7.80 6.30
N ASN A 226 -12.23 -8.29 5.34
CA ASN A 226 -13.70 -8.17 5.33
C ASN A 226 -14.37 -8.69 6.61
N SER A 227 -13.84 -9.75 7.22
CA SER A 227 -14.37 -10.30 8.48
C SER A 227 -14.23 -9.36 9.69
N LYS A 228 -13.38 -8.34 9.60
CA LYS A 228 -13.10 -7.34 10.65
C LYS A 228 -13.74 -5.98 10.37
N VAL A 229 -14.21 -5.72 9.14
CA VAL A 229 -14.84 -4.44 8.78
C VAL A 229 -16.20 -4.32 9.45
N THR A 230 -16.52 -3.14 10.02
CA THR A 230 -17.80 -2.90 10.70
C THR A 230 -18.38 -1.51 10.42
N ASN A 231 -19.71 -1.40 10.47
CA ASN A 231 -20.45 -0.14 10.45
C ASN A 231 -21.12 0.18 11.79
N SER A 232 -21.02 -0.70 12.77
CA SER A 232 -21.64 -0.56 14.09
C SER A 232 -20.67 -1.07 15.16
N PRO A 233 -19.60 -0.30 15.42
CA PRO A 233 -18.53 -0.76 16.28
C PRO A 233 -18.93 -0.75 17.76
N SER A 234 -18.32 -1.67 18.52
CA SER A 234 -18.35 -1.67 19.98
C SER A 234 -16.99 -2.10 20.48
N ALA A 235 -16.31 -1.21 21.21
CA ALA A 235 -14.93 -1.41 21.63
C ALA A 235 -14.67 -0.84 23.01
N ASP A 236 -13.73 -1.47 23.71
CA ASP A 236 -13.21 -0.98 24.99
C ASP A 236 -12.11 0.06 24.71
N VAL A 237 -11.29 -0.20 23.68
CA VAL A 237 -10.18 0.67 23.27
C VAL A 237 -10.35 1.06 21.81
N VAL A 238 -10.19 2.35 21.53
CA VAL A 238 -10.20 2.88 20.17
C VAL A 238 -8.79 3.30 19.79
N ILE A 239 -8.34 2.90 18.61
CA ILE A 239 -7.03 3.26 18.07
C ILE A 239 -7.23 4.13 16.83
N LEU A 240 -6.54 5.26 16.82
CA LEU A 240 -6.41 6.16 15.68
C LEU A 240 -4.97 6.11 15.16
N PRO A 241 -4.70 5.33 14.10
CA PRO A 241 -3.48 5.48 13.33
C PRO A 241 -3.60 6.73 12.47
N LEU A 242 -2.69 7.68 12.68
CA LEU A 242 -2.70 9.01 12.07
C LEU A 242 -1.42 9.22 11.25
N PHE A 243 -1.58 9.34 9.94
CA PHE A 243 -0.47 9.75 9.07
C PHE A 243 -0.13 11.23 9.28
N VAL A 244 1.14 11.54 9.47
CA VAL A 244 1.63 12.92 9.62
C VAL A 244 2.08 13.45 8.26
N TYR A 245 1.30 14.36 7.70
CA TYR A 245 1.61 15.00 6.42
C TYR A 245 2.11 16.44 6.58
N PRO A 246 2.91 16.96 5.64
CA PRO A 246 3.26 18.38 5.59
C PRO A 246 2.00 19.25 5.53
N LYS A 247 1.99 20.38 6.28
CA LYS A 247 0.85 21.31 6.29
C LYS A 247 0.41 21.76 4.89
N SER A 248 1.35 21.88 3.95
CA SER A 248 1.07 22.27 2.57
C SER A 248 0.26 21.25 1.77
N LYS A 249 0.29 19.96 2.15
CA LYS A 249 -0.48 18.87 1.52
C LYS A 249 -1.84 18.63 2.20
N ILE A 250 -2.16 19.35 3.28
CA ILE A 250 -3.45 19.23 3.95
C ILE A 250 -4.52 19.91 3.08
N VAL A 251 -5.56 19.15 2.75
CA VAL A 251 -6.73 19.62 1.99
C VAL A 251 -8.02 19.26 2.73
N GLY A 252 -9.13 19.91 2.37
CA GLY A 252 -10.46 19.54 2.87
C GLY A 252 -11.00 18.28 2.21
N ASN A 253 -12.27 17.97 2.45
CA ASN A 253 -12.93 16.82 1.83
C ASN A 253 -13.32 17.09 0.36
N ILE A 254 -12.35 16.99 -0.54
CA ILE A 254 -12.50 17.16 -1.99
C ILE A 254 -12.06 15.91 -2.77
N SER A 255 -12.31 15.92 -4.07
CA SER A 255 -11.87 14.82 -4.94
C SER A 255 -10.34 14.78 -5.07
N ILE A 256 -9.78 13.59 -5.31
CA ILE A 256 -8.33 13.36 -5.40
C ILE A 256 -7.72 14.21 -6.51
N MET A 257 -8.33 14.18 -7.69
CA MET A 257 -7.84 14.94 -8.85
C MET A 257 -8.00 16.44 -8.65
N GLU A 258 -9.07 16.91 -8.00
CA GLU A 258 -9.21 18.33 -7.66
C GLU A 258 -8.12 18.77 -6.69
N ALA A 259 -7.83 17.99 -5.64
CA ALA A 259 -6.75 18.27 -4.71
C ALA A 259 -5.40 18.36 -5.43
N TRP A 260 -5.08 17.41 -6.31
CA TRP A 260 -3.81 17.43 -7.03
C TRP A 260 -3.64 18.64 -7.96
N ASN A 261 -4.74 19.15 -8.53
CA ASN A 261 -4.69 20.28 -9.46
C ASN A 261 -4.77 21.66 -8.76
N SER A 262 -5.51 21.76 -7.64
CA SER A 262 -5.79 23.03 -6.96
C SER A 262 -4.87 23.35 -5.79
N ASN A 263 -4.33 22.32 -5.11
CA ASN A 263 -3.38 22.53 -4.03
C ASN A 263 -1.99 22.82 -4.60
N GLU A 264 -1.35 23.89 -4.12
CA GLU A 264 -0.07 24.35 -4.67
C GLU A 264 1.05 23.31 -4.52
N ALA A 265 1.09 22.57 -3.40
CA ALA A 265 2.13 21.56 -3.18
C ALA A 265 2.03 20.41 -4.21
N PHE A 266 0.82 19.91 -4.47
CA PHE A 266 0.64 18.87 -5.49
C PHE A 266 0.79 19.39 -6.91
N SER A 267 0.20 20.55 -7.21
CA SER A 267 0.25 21.10 -8.56
C SER A 267 1.68 21.47 -8.98
N GLN A 268 2.54 21.88 -8.03
CA GLN A 268 3.96 22.10 -8.26
C GLN A 268 4.69 20.82 -8.64
N LEU A 269 4.45 19.70 -7.93
CA LEU A 269 5.03 18.39 -8.26
C LEU A 269 4.66 17.96 -9.70
N LEU A 270 3.39 18.15 -10.09
CA LEU A 270 2.94 17.87 -11.46
C LEU A 270 3.63 18.75 -12.51
N ARG A 271 3.80 20.06 -12.23
CA ARG A 271 4.52 20.99 -13.11
C ARG A 271 6.00 20.64 -13.25
N GLN A 272 6.61 20.13 -12.19
CA GLN A 272 8.02 19.74 -12.13
C GLN A 272 8.28 18.29 -12.58
N ALA A 273 7.26 17.61 -13.10
CA ALA A 273 7.33 16.20 -13.52
C ALA A 273 7.70 15.19 -12.40
N GLN A 274 7.45 15.55 -11.13
CA GLN A 274 7.67 14.69 -9.97
C GLN A 274 6.42 13.83 -9.66
N TYR A 275 5.93 13.10 -10.66
CA TYR A 275 4.72 12.27 -10.54
C TYR A 275 4.83 11.18 -9.47
N HIS A 276 6.04 10.67 -9.23
CA HIS A 276 6.33 9.65 -8.22
C HIS A 276 6.21 10.16 -6.76
N GLU A 277 6.10 11.48 -6.54
CA GLU A 277 5.91 12.09 -5.22
C GLU A 277 4.43 12.48 -4.95
N ILE A 278 3.55 12.25 -5.92
CA ILE A 278 2.12 12.50 -5.79
C ILE A 278 1.48 11.39 -4.96
N GLU A 279 0.69 11.79 -3.96
CA GLU A 279 0.10 10.90 -2.98
C GLU A 279 -1.41 11.15 -2.85
N VAL A 280 -2.20 10.09 -2.65
CA VAL A 280 -3.62 10.15 -2.29
C VAL A 280 -3.85 10.21 -0.77
N GLY A 281 -2.89 9.73 0.02
CA GLY A 281 -2.99 9.62 1.48
C GLY A 281 -3.44 10.88 2.22
N PRO A 282 -2.86 12.08 1.95
CA PRO A 282 -3.26 13.34 2.60
C PRO A 282 -4.72 13.74 2.32
N ILE A 283 -5.27 13.29 1.19
CA ILE A 283 -6.62 13.64 0.72
C ILE A 283 -7.64 12.69 1.34
N LEU A 284 -7.29 11.41 1.47
CA LEU A 284 -8.12 10.38 2.09
C LEU A 284 -8.16 10.54 3.62
N TYR A 285 -7.00 10.76 4.25
CA TYR A 285 -6.84 10.89 5.71
C TYR A 285 -6.89 12.35 6.15
N ASN A 286 -7.75 13.16 5.51
CA ASN A 286 -7.85 14.58 5.81
C ASN A 286 -8.43 14.86 7.21
N ALA A 287 -8.20 16.06 7.72
CA ALA A 287 -8.61 16.47 9.07
C ALA A 287 -10.13 16.35 9.31
N GLU A 288 -10.96 16.67 8.32
CA GLU A 288 -12.41 16.56 8.44
C GLU A 288 -12.85 15.11 8.66
N THR A 289 -12.28 14.18 7.90
CA THR A 289 -12.53 12.74 8.01
C THR A 289 -12.09 12.21 9.37
N ILE A 290 -10.87 12.56 9.80
CA ILE A 290 -10.34 12.13 11.11
C ILE A 290 -11.17 12.69 12.27
N ASN A 291 -11.54 13.98 12.22
CA ASN A 291 -12.37 14.60 13.25
C ASN A 291 -13.74 13.92 13.33
N ALA A 292 -14.40 13.67 12.19
CA ALA A 292 -15.69 13.00 12.16
C ALA A 292 -15.64 11.56 12.74
N LEU A 293 -14.58 10.80 12.43
CA LEU A 293 -14.39 9.45 12.97
C LEU A 293 -14.19 9.48 14.49
N VAL A 294 -13.32 10.35 14.98
CA VAL A 294 -13.04 10.46 16.42
C VAL A 294 -14.29 10.89 17.18
N GLU A 295 -14.97 11.95 16.73
CA GLU A 295 -16.15 12.48 17.41
C GLU A 295 -17.28 11.46 17.49
N ARG A 296 -17.43 10.60 16.49
CA ARG A 296 -18.50 9.61 16.43
C ARG A 296 -18.25 8.37 17.30
N TYR A 297 -16.99 7.95 17.45
CA TYR A 297 -16.70 6.61 17.97
C TYR A 297 -15.87 6.53 19.25
N THR A 298 -15.31 7.64 19.75
CA THR A 298 -14.34 7.59 20.86
C THR A 298 -14.91 7.88 22.25
N PHE A 299 -16.00 8.65 22.36
CA PHE A 299 -16.51 9.10 23.67
C PHE A 299 -17.10 7.99 24.54
N ASN A 300 -17.46 6.84 23.94
CA ASN A 300 -18.01 5.70 24.67
C ASN A 300 -16.95 4.62 24.98
N ALA A 301 -15.69 4.83 24.57
CA ALA A 301 -14.60 3.90 24.83
C ALA A 301 -13.87 4.25 26.13
N GLU A 302 -13.19 3.26 26.73
CA GLU A 302 -12.36 3.48 27.91
C GLU A 302 -11.20 4.43 27.59
N LYS A 303 -10.58 4.24 26.41
CA LYS A 303 -9.40 4.98 25.95
C LYS A 303 -9.40 5.21 24.44
N LEU A 304 -8.79 6.32 24.05
CA LEU A 304 -8.36 6.61 22.68
C LEU A 304 -6.83 6.55 22.63
N ILE A 305 -6.28 5.69 21.79
CA ILE A 305 -4.84 5.58 21.53
C ILE A 305 -4.56 6.18 20.16
N ILE A 306 -3.76 7.24 20.11
CA ILE A 306 -3.27 7.83 18.86
C ILE A 306 -1.88 7.26 18.59
N LEU A 307 -1.68 6.76 17.38
CA LEU A 307 -0.41 6.26 16.90
C LEU A 307 -0.03 7.01 15.64
N THR A 308 1.23 7.43 15.49
CA THR A 308 1.69 8.18 14.30
C THR A 308 2.80 7.46 13.54
N ASP A 309 2.79 7.60 12.22
CA ASP A 309 3.79 6.99 11.32
C ASP A 309 5.16 7.70 11.36
N GLN A 310 5.19 8.91 11.90
CA GLN A 310 6.37 9.74 12.11
C GLN A 310 6.41 10.22 13.56
N LYS A 311 7.55 10.79 13.99
CA LYS A 311 7.65 11.39 15.31
C LYS A 311 6.52 12.41 15.49
N THR A 312 5.70 12.18 16.50
CA THR A 312 4.51 12.95 16.81
C THR A 312 4.93 14.39 17.07
N PRO A 313 4.43 15.38 16.30
CA PRO A 313 4.53 16.75 16.74
C PRO A 313 3.75 16.90 18.07
N SER A 314 4.11 17.85 18.94
CA SER A 314 3.39 18.08 20.20
C SER A 314 1.87 18.21 19.95
N LEU A 315 1.02 17.82 20.90
CA LEU A 315 -0.45 17.95 20.77
C LEU A 315 -0.89 19.35 20.32
N GLU A 316 -0.12 20.39 20.72
CA GLU A 316 -0.30 21.79 20.34
C GLU A 316 -0.15 22.06 18.83
N ARG A 317 0.57 21.20 18.09
CA ARG A 317 0.74 21.26 16.64
C ARG A 317 -0.31 20.44 15.87
N LEU A 318 -1.20 19.75 16.58
CA LEU A 318 -2.41 19.11 16.06
C LEU A 318 -3.64 20.01 16.30
N ASP A 319 -3.46 21.32 16.24
CA ASP A 319 -4.49 22.34 16.47
C ASP A 319 -5.71 22.22 15.54
N TYR A 320 -5.53 21.60 14.38
CA TYR A 320 -6.61 21.24 13.45
C TYR A 320 -7.51 20.08 13.94
N LEU A 321 -7.13 19.38 15.00
CA LEU A 321 -7.93 18.33 15.64
C LEU A 321 -8.76 18.93 16.79
N THR A 322 -10.02 19.24 16.50
CA THR A 322 -10.94 19.97 17.39
C THR A 322 -11.25 19.24 18.69
N TRP A 323 -11.17 17.91 18.68
CA TRP A 323 -11.53 17.04 19.79
C TRP A 323 -10.45 16.88 20.85
N VAL A 324 -9.18 17.23 20.58
CA VAL A 324 -8.06 17.00 21.51
C VAL A 324 -8.31 17.60 22.90
N LYS A 325 -8.94 18.78 22.96
CA LYS A 325 -9.26 19.48 24.22
C LYS A 325 -10.28 18.75 25.11
N ARG A 326 -10.99 17.76 24.56
CA ARG A 326 -12.01 16.96 25.25
C ARG A 326 -11.44 15.67 25.84
N PHE A 327 -10.12 15.49 25.81
CA PHE A 327 -9.43 14.32 26.32
C PHE A 327 -8.36 14.71 27.33
N LYS A 328 -8.15 13.85 28.32
CA LYS A 328 -7.01 13.91 29.24
C LYS A 328 -5.91 12.98 28.75
N VAL A 329 -4.68 13.46 28.70
CA VAL A 329 -3.49 12.65 28.37
C VAL A 329 -3.11 11.77 29.56
N GLU A 330 -3.03 10.46 29.35
CA GLU A 330 -2.54 9.49 30.34
C GLU A 330 -1.06 9.15 30.12
N LYS A 331 -0.66 9.00 28.85
CA LYS A 331 0.72 8.68 28.45
C LYS A 331 1.05 9.35 27.12
N GLU A 332 2.27 9.84 26.97
CA GLU A 332 2.78 10.43 25.74
C GLU A 332 4.22 9.99 25.51
N THR A 333 4.49 9.46 24.31
CA THR A 333 5.83 9.16 23.79
C THR A 333 6.03 9.85 22.43
N ASP A 334 7.17 9.63 21.80
CA ASP A 334 7.48 10.14 20.46
C ASP A 334 6.48 9.67 19.40
N PHE A 335 5.77 8.54 19.56
CA PHE A 335 4.88 7.96 18.52
C PHE A 335 3.47 7.63 19.02
N VAL A 336 3.27 7.67 20.34
CA VAL A 336 2.05 7.20 21.00
C VAL A 336 1.48 8.26 21.91
N LYS A 337 0.17 8.46 21.84
CA LYS A 337 -0.58 9.18 22.88
C LYS A 337 -1.75 8.34 23.36
N ILE A 338 -1.83 8.13 24.67
CA ILE A 338 -2.97 7.46 25.30
C ILE A 338 -3.82 8.51 25.96
N LEU A 339 -5.07 8.59 25.54
CA LEU A 339 -6.03 9.58 25.92
C LEU A 339 -7.25 8.93 26.57
N ARG A 340 -7.82 9.62 27.55
CA ARG A 340 -9.10 9.25 28.16
C ARG A 340 -10.12 10.35 27.94
N PRO A 341 -11.37 10.04 27.55
CA PRO A 341 -12.43 11.03 27.46
C PRO A 341 -12.52 11.83 28.77
N ALA A 342 -12.52 13.17 28.69
CA ALA A 342 -12.80 14.01 29.84
C ALA A 342 -14.30 13.89 30.16
N VAL A 343 -14.62 13.49 31.39
CA VAL A 343 -16.00 13.39 31.91
C VAL A 343 -16.64 14.76 31.98
#